data_AF-A0A2V5YH83-F1
#
_entry.id   AF-A0A2V5YH83-F1
#
_cell.length_a   1.000
_cell.length_b   1.000
_cell.length_c   1.000
_cell.angle_alpha   90.00
_cell.angle_beta   90.00
_cell.angle_gamma   90.00
#
_symmetry.space_group_name_H-M   'P 1'
#
loop_
_entity.id
_entity.type
_entity.pdbx_description
1 polymer ?
#
loop_
_entity_poly.entity_id
_entity_poly.type
_entity_poly.pdbx_seq_one_letter_code
_entity_poly.pdbx_strand_id
1 'polypeptide(L)'
;MKTSIDSQLLVAAISRVAFSGGLALAFIFGLNLARADETCSSPYLARIEGQEEFVYVWTLGVEGLGDGADKLVTVDVKPGSPSYGKAVSSSSVEGRNEAHHGGFTDDRHQLW
;
A
#
# COMPACT_ATOMS: atom_id res chain seq x y z
N MET A 1 -17.74 22.37 47.95
CA MET A 1 -16.63 23.30 47.65
C MET A 1 -16.90 23.88 46.26
N LYS A 2 -17.32 25.15 46.14
CA LYS A 2 -17.63 25.76 44.84
C LYS A 2 -16.32 26.17 44.17
N THR A 3 -16.05 25.66 42.98
CA THR A 3 -14.87 26.06 42.20
C THR A 3 -15.03 27.48 41.69
N SER A 4 -13.94 28.26 41.67
CA SER A 4 -13.94 29.65 41.21
C SER A 4 -14.23 29.73 39.71
N ILE A 5 -14.95 30.78 39.29
CA ILE A 5 -15.29 31.05 37.88
C ILE A 5 -14.01 31.06 37.01
N ASP A 6 -12.90 31.60 37.52
CA ASP A 6 -11.62 31.63 36.81
C ASP A 6 -11.04 30.23 36.58
N SER A 7 -11.21 29.32 37.54
CA SER A 7 -10.78 27.92 37.38
C SER A 7 -11.63 27.18 36.35
N GLN A 8 -12.92 27.50 36.25
CA GLN A 8 -13.81 26.89 35.26
C GLN A 8 -13.52 27.38 33.84
N LEU A 9 -13.18 28.66 33.69
CA LEU A 9 -12.77 29.25 32.40
C LEU A 9 -11.42 28.69 31.93
N LEU A 10 -10.44 28.54 32.83
CA LEU A 10 -9.14 27.95 32.51
C LEU A 10 -9.29 26.48 32.10
N VAL A 11 -10.08 25.69 32.84
CA VAL A 11 -10.37 24.29 32.50
C VAL A 11 -11.07 24.21 31.13
N ALA A 12 -12.07 25.04 30.86
CA ALA A 12 -12.76 25.06 29.57
C ALA A 12 -11.83 25.44 28.41
N ALA A 13 -10.91 26.39 28.59
CA ALA A 13 -9.93 26.76 27.58
C ALA A 13 -8.94 25.63 27.28
N ILE A 14 -8.40 24.98 28.33
CA ILE A 14 -7.50 23.82 28.19
C ILE A 14 -8.22 22.65 27.53
N SER A 15 -9.48 22.38 27.90
CA SER A 15 -10.29 21.33 27.28
C SER A 15 -10.55 21.59 25.79
N ARG A 16 -10.77 22.84 25.39
CA ARG A 16 -10.94 23.21 23.97
C ARG A 16 -9.65 23.04 23.17
N VAL A 17 -8.51 23.47 23.71
CA VAL A 17 -7.20 23.31 23.05
C VAL A 17 -6.83 21.83 22.94
N ALA A 18 -7.02 21.04 24.00
CA ALA A 18 -6.78 19.61 24.00
C ALA A 18 -7.70 18.87 23.01
N PHE A 19 -8.97 19.26 22.92
CA PHE A 19 -9.92 18.67 21.98
C PHE A 19 -9.57 19.02 20.53
N SER A 20 -9.28 20.29 20.23
CA SER A 20 -8.86 20.73 18.89
C SER A 20 -7.52 20.10 18.48
N GLY A 21 -6.56 19.99 19.41
CA GLY A 21 -5.29 19.32 19.20
C GLY A 21 -5.46 17.82 18.94
N GLY A 22 -6.32 17.15 19.71
CA GLY A 22 -6.68 15.75 19.49
C GLY A 22 -7.35 15.52 18.13
N LEU A 23 -8.25 16.40 17.72
CA LEU A 23 -8.92 16.33 16.42
C LEU A 23 -7.93 16.53 15.25
N ALA A 24 -7.01 17.49 15.38
CA ALA A 24 -5.97 17.73 14.38
C ALA A 24 -5.01 16.54 14.25
N LEU A 25 -4.58 15.93 15.37
CA LEU A 25 -3.80 14.69 15.33
C LEU A 25 -4.59 13.55 14.66
N ALA A 26 -5.85 13.35 15.03
CA ALA A 26 -6.68 12.31 14.42
C ALA A 26 -6.84 12.52 12.90
N PHE A 27 -6.92 13.76 12.43
CA PHE A 27 -6.96 14.07 10.99
C PHE A 27 -5.63 13.80 10.28
N ILE A 28 -4.50 14.13 10.90
CA ILE A 28 -3.16 13.88 10.33
C ILE A 28 -2.87 12.38 10.26
N PHE A 29 -3.23 11.62 11.30
CA PHE A 29 -2.94 10.18 11.37
C PHE A 29 -4.04 9.29 10.77
N GLY A 30 -5.27 9.78 10.64
CA GLY A 30 -6.45 9.01 10.20
C GLY A 30 -6.70 8.97 8.69
N LEU A 31 -5.94 9.71 7.87
CA LEU A 31 -6.12 9.74 6.41
C LEU A 31 -5.59 8.48 5.69
N ASN A 32 -4.98 7.53 6.40
CA ASN A 32 -4.57 6.25 5.82
C ASN A 32 -5.71 5.22 5.88
N LEU A 33 -6.87 5.56 5.31
CA LEU A 33 -7.85 4.55 4.91
C LEU A 33 -7.30 3.87 3.65
N ALA A 34 -6.30 3.00 3.83
CA ALA A 34 -5.85 2.10 2.79
C ALA A 34 -7.01 1.15 2.47
N ARG A 35 -7.81 1.52 1.47
CA ARG A 35 -8.79 0.62 0.87
C ARG A 35 -8.04 -0.28 -0.10
N ALA A 36 -7.42 -1.32 0.45
CA ALA A 36 -6.99 -2.46 -0.33
C ALA A 36 -8.25 -3.27 -0.71
N ASP A 37 -9.16 -2.63 -1.46
CA ASP A 37 -10.23 -3.34 -2.14
C ASP A 37 -9.54 -4.12 -3.27
N GLU A 38 -9.63 -5.45 -3.19
CA GLU A 38 -9.13 -6.34 -4.23
C GLU A 38 -9.75 -5.95 -5.56
N THR A 39 -8.96 -5.90 -6.64
CA THR A 39 -9.51 -5.63 -7.97
C THR A 39 -10.71 -6.55 -8.23
N CYS A 40 -11.90 -5.97 -8.35
CA CYS A 40 -13.09 -6.73 -8.70
C CYS A 40 -12.91 -7.32 -10.10
N SER A 41 -12.56 -8.60 -10.23
CA SER A 41 -12.37 -9.26 -11.54
C SER A 41 -13.71 -9.61 -12.20
N SER A 42 -14.63 -8.65 -12.24
CA SER A 42 -15.98 -8.80 -12.79
C SER A 42 -15.96 -8.65 -14.32
N PRO A 43 -16.72 -9.47 -15.07
CA PRO A 43 -16.89 -9.29 -16.52
C PRO A 43 -17.60 -7.98 -16.90
N TYR A 44 -18.14 -7.25 -15.92
CA TYR A 44 -18.81 -5.97 -16.11
C TYR A 44 -17.91 -4.76 -15.84
N LEU A 45 -16.66 -4.96 -15.38
CA LEU A 45 -15.71 -3.86 -15.32
C LEU A 45 -15.22 -3.48 -16.71
N ALA A 46 -14.94 -2.19 -16.90
CA ALA A 46 -14.28 -1.70 -18.09
C ALA A 46 -12.92 -2.37 -18.21
N ARG A 47 -12.78 -3.24 -19.22
CA ARG A 47 -11.51 -3.88 -19.55
C ARG A 47 -10.54 -2.82 -20.03
N ILE A 48 -9.35 -2.78 -19.42
CA ILE A 48 -8.23 -2.03 -20.00
C ILE A 48 -7.66 -2.88 -21.12
N GLU A 49 -7.65 -2.31 -22.31
CA GLU A 49 -7.12 -2.96 -23.51
C GLU A 49 -5.86 -2.20 -23.94
N GLY A 50 -4.83 -2.95 -24.29
CA GLY A 50 -3.54 -2.40 -24.66
C GLY A 50 -2.44 -3.43 -24.55
N GLN A 51 -1.27 -3.05 -25.03
CA GLN A 51 -0.06 -3.83 -24.83
C GLN A 51 0.54 -3.46 -23.48
N GLU A 52 0.70 -4.45 -22.62
CA GLU A 52 1.43 -4.28 -21.36
C GLU A 52 2.90 -4.01 -21.64
N GLU A 53 3.50 -3.14 -20.83
CA GLU A 53 4.94 -2.90 -20.86
C GLU A 53 5.70 -3.80 -19.87
N PHE A 54 5.04 -4.24 -18.80
CA PHE A 54 5.65 -5.04 -17.74
C PHE A 54 4.78 -6.21 -17.30
N VAL A 55 5.42 -7.28 -16.86
CA VAL A 55 4.80 -8.38 -16.11
C VAL A 55 5.49 -8.47 -14.75
N TYR A 56 4.69 -8.53 -13.69
CA TYR A 56 5.19 -8.78 -12.34
C TYR A 56 5.05 -10.28 -12.03
N VAL A 57 6.16 -10.91 -11.63
CA VAL A 57 6.23 -12.34 -11.33
C VAL A 57 6.64 -12.51 -9.88
N TRP A 58 5.79 -13.16 -9.08
CA TRP A 58 6.19 -13.62 -7.77
C TRP A 58 7.09 -14.85 -7.92
N THR A 59 8.25 -14.83 -7.27
CA THR A 59 9.24 -15.91 -7.31
C THR A 59 9.48 -16.43 -5.92
N LEU A 60 9.66 -17.75 -5.82
CA LEU A 60 9.95 -18.42 -4.56
C LEU A 60 11.46 -18.42 -4.29
N GLY A 61 11.83 -17.97 -3.10
CA GLY A 61 13.20 -17.97 -2.62
C GLY A 61 13.71 -19.39 -2.36
N VAL A 62 14.99 -19.62 -2.65
CA VAL A 62 15.67 -20.90 -2.36
C VAL A 62 16.80 -20.61 -1.39
N GLU A 63 16.92 -21.41 -0.33
CA GLU A 63 17.99 -21.28 0.64
C GLU A 63 19.38 -21.39 -0.03
N GLY A 64 20.28 -20.46 0.28
CA GLY A 64 21.61 -20.40 -0.31
C GLY A 64 21.68 -19.76 -1.71
N LEU A 65 20.56 -19.32 -2.29
CA LEU A 65 20.53 -18.62 -3.57
C LEU A 65 20.17 -17.14 -3.40
N GLY A 66 21.10 -16.24 -3.73
CA GLY A 66 20.93 -14.81 -3.48
C GLY A 66 20.78 -14.54 -1.98
N ASP A 67 19.75 -13.77 -1.60
CA ASP A 67 19.35 -13.56 -0.20
C ASP A 67 18.38 -14.63 0.34
N GLY A 68 18.02 -15.63 -0.47
CA GLY A 68 17.13 -16.73 -0.09
C GLY A 68 15.67 -16.35 0.16
N ALA A 69 15.27 -15.11 -0.15
CA ALA A 69 13.92 -14.60 -0.01
C ALA A 69 13.12 -14.72 -1.31
N ASP A 70 11.80 -14.83 -1.17
CA ASP A 70 10.84 -14.61 -2.26
C ASP A 70 11.06 -13.21 -2.85
N LYS A 71 10.74 -13.03 -4.14
CA LYS A 71 10.86 -11.72 -4.80
C LYS A 71 9.71 -11.45 -5.73
N LEU A 72 9.30 -10.19 -5.78
CA LEU A 72 8.55 -9.65 -6.91
C LEU A 72 9.54 -9.23 -7.99
N VAL A 73 9.52 -9.91 -9.13
CA VAL A 73 10.38 -9.64 -10.28
C VAL A 73 9.58 -8.91 -11.35
N THR A 74 10.11 -7.80 -11.86
CA THR A 74 9.53 -7.08 -13.01
C THR A 74 10.21 -7.55 -14.28
N VAL A 75 9.42 -8.06 -15.22
CA VAL A 75 9.86 -8.49 -16.55
C VAL A 75 9.36 -7.48 -17.58
N ASP A 76 10.25 -7.03 -18.45
CA ASP A 76 9.91 -6.17 -19.57
C ASP A 76 9.24 -6.98 -20.68
N VAL A 77 8.04 -6.60 -21.07
CA VAL A 77 7.25 -7.22 -22.15
C VAL A 77 6.83 -6.21 -23.21
N LYS A 78 7.47 -5.04 -23.26
CA LYS A 78 7.20 -4.04 -24.29
C LYS A 78 7.80 -4.47 -25.63
N PRO A 79 6.98 -4.64 -26.70
CA PRO A 79 7.50 -5.02 -28.02
C PRO A 79 8.57 -4.05 -28.52
N GLY A 80 9.68 -4.60 -29.02
CA GLY A 80 10.81 -3.82 -29.52
C GLY A 80 11.76 -3.29 -28.43
N SER A 81 11.48 -3.54 -27.15
CA SER A 81 12.42 -3.20 -26.08
C SER A 81 13.72 -4.03 -26.20
N PRO A 82 14.92 -3.44 -26.02
CA PRO A 82 16.18 -4.19 -25.97
C PRO A 82 16.26 -5.17 -24.78
N SER A 83 15.40 -4.98 -23.76
CA SER A 83 15.24 -5.86 -22.61
C SER A 83 14.00 -6.74 -22.67
N TYR A 84 13.30 -6.81 -23.80
CA TYR A 84 12.13 -7.67 -23.95
C TYR A 84 12.41 -9.11 -23.49
N GLY A 85 11.55 -9.62 -22.61
CA GLY A 85 11.63 -10.95 -22.01
C GLY A 85 12.67 -11.08 -20.89
N LYS A 86 13.26 -9.99 -20.40
CA LYS A 86 14.27 -10.01 -19.33
C LYS A 86 13.73 -9.41 -18.04
N ALA A 87 14.25 -9.90 -16.91
CA ALA A 87 14.06 -9.23 -15.63
C ALA A 87 14.79 -7.88 -15.64
N VAL A 88 14.05 -6.82 -15.35
CA VAL A 88 14.55 -5.42 -15.33
C VAL A 88 14.58 -4.82 -13.94
N SER A 89 13.84 -5.41 -12.99
CA SER A 89 13.85 -5.02 -11.57
C SER A 89 13.45 -6.22 -10.70
N SER A 90 13.85 -6.20 -9.44
CA SER A 90 13.37 -7.12 -8.41
C SER A 90 13.29 -6.45 -7.05
N SER A 91 12.36 -6.92 -6.22
CA SER A 91 12.22 -6.50 -4.83
C SER A 91 12.03 -7.74 -3.96
N SER A 92 12.94 -7.93 -3.01
CA SER A 92 12.83 -9.03 -2.04
C SER A 92 11.71 -8.73 -1.05
N VAL A 93 10.86 -9.72 -0.85
CA VAL A 93 9.77 -9.68 0.15
C VAL A 93 10.21 -10.58 1.29
N GLU A 94 10.29 -10.01 2.49
CA GLU A 94 10.96 -10.62 3.63
C GLU A 94 10.50 -12.08 3.86
N GLY A 95 11.45 -13.02 3.80
CA GLY A 95 11.19 -14.45 4.02
C GLY A 95 10.82 -15.23 2.77
N ARG A 96 10.16 -16.38 2.97
CA ARG A 96 9.66 -17.30 1.94
C ARG A 96 8.21 -17.62 2.26
N ASN A 97 7.30 -16.76 1.82
CA ASN A 97 5.91 -16.76 2.26
C ASN A 97 4.98 -17.50 1.29
N GLU A 98 5.50 -17.92 0.13
CA GLU A 98 4.78 -18.77 -0.83
C GLU A 98 3.45 -18.16 -1.30
N ALA A 99 3.45 -16.85 -1.57
CA ALA A 99 2.28 -16.21 -2.14
C ALA A 99 1.98 -16.82 -3.52
N HIS A 100 0.76 -17.32 -3.67
CA HIS A 100 0.33 -18.05 -4.87
C HIS A 100 -0.49 -17.16 -5.83
N HIS A 101 -1.17 -16.16 -5.29
CA HIS A 101 -1.94 -15.18 -6.05
C HIS A 101 -1.59 -13.79 -5.58
N GLY A 102 -1.73 -12.83 -6.48
CA GLY A 102 -1.63 -11.41 -6.19
C GLY A 102 -2.51 -10.64 -7.15
N GLY A 103 -2.82 -9.41 -6.78
CA GLY A 103 -3.67 -8.54 -7.57
C GLY A 103 -3.32 -7.09 -7.31
N PHE A 104 -3.81 -6.20 -8.17
CA PHE A 104 -3.73 -4.79 -7.88
C PHE A 104 -4.90 -4.36 -6.98
N THR A 105 -4.73 -3.25 -6.27
CA THR A 105 -5.84 -2.48 -5.71
C THR A 105 -6.72 -1.92 -6.84
N ASP A 106 -7.97 -1.57 -6.53
CA ASP A 106 -8.91 -1.00 -7.52
C ASP A 106 -8.36 0.25 -8.24
N ASP A 107 -7.55 1.07 -7.56
CA ASP A 107 -6.88 2.25 -8.13
C ASP A 107 -5.58 1.92 -8.90
N ARG A 108 -5.18 0.65 -8.89
CA ARG A 108 -4.00 0.08 -9.58
C ARG A 108 -2.67 0.65 -9.14
N HIS A 109 -2.61 1.26 -7.96
CA HIS A 109 -1.36 1.84 -7.44
C HIS A 109 -0.55 0.86 -6.59
N GLN A 110 -1.19 -0.16 -6.01
CA GLN A 110 -0.54 -1.10 -5.11
C GLN A 110 -0.82 -2.53 -5.57
N LEU A 111 0.18 -3.40 -5.42
CA LEU A 111 0.04 -4.85 -5.57
C LEU A 111 -0.10 -5.45 -4.17
N TRP A 112 -1.09 -6.32 -3.97
CA TRP A 112 -1.32 -7.07 -2.73
C TRP A 112 -0.99 -8.54 -2.91
#